data_AF-A0A971BVL3-F1
#
_entry.id   AF-A0A971BVL3-F1
#
_cell.length_a   1.000
_cell.length_b   1.000
_cell.length_c   1.000
_cell.angle_alpha   90.00
_cell.angle_beta   90.00
_cell.angle_gamma   90.00
#
_symmetry.space_group_name_H-M   'P 1'
#
loop_
_entity.id
_entity.type
_entity.pdbx_description
1 polymer ?
#
loop_
_entity_poly.entity_id
_entity_poly.type
_entity_poly.pdbx_seq_one_letter_code
_entity_poly.pdbx_strand_id
1 'polypeptide(L)'
;MALKIQAPYPRTAIRFEPDFLDFERGIRVGNLEDHQRITRILKLALEARYREGFVTERYGRGVYWQWIGFVSRSNRSAKPVSSKVSFGCSKFFLTIDGGLFKCGFSVERGMIRPPAGNLQIRLGPDWDWHRLLAALVPGGEMERRLRRLVRREGFRIDAGSWEPRTTFGRGEFPDMGLLHRTLTEADPSSWAGFQVYYPMSPKEVAGSSGIDLVEAMMAIFGEVTPAMNLCMQVPLALEA
;
A
#
# COMPACT_ATOMS: atom_id res chain seq x y z
N MET A 1 -16.49 11.55 -24.16
CA MET A 1 -16.92 12.56 -23.17
C MET A 1 -16.64 11.97 -21.79
N ALA A 2 -15.52 12.32 -21.17
CA ALA A 2 -15.12 11.76 -19.88
C ALA A 2 -16.08 12.28 -18.81
N LEU A 3 -16.81 11.39 -18.14
CA LEU A 3 -17.57 11.74 -16.95
C LEU A 3 -16.57 12.23 -15.89
N LYS A 4 -16.59 13.53 -15.58
CA LYS A 4 -15.99 14.05 -14.36
C LYS A 4 -16.79 13.47 -13.20
N ILE A 5 -16.35 12.34 -12.67
CA ILE A 5 -16.90 11.81 -11.42
C ILE A 5 -16.59 12.85 -10.35
N GLN A 6 -17.65 13.46 -9.82
CA GLN A 6 -17.57 14.24 -8.60
C GLN A 6 -16.95 13.34 -7.54
N ALA A 7 -15.79 13.72 -7.01
CA ALA A 7 -15.23 13.02 -5.86
C ALA A 7 -16.33 12.92 -4.77
N PRO A 8 -16.48 11.76 -4.12
CA PRO A 8 -17.54 11.55 -3.12
C PRO A 8 -17.42 12.54 -1.94
N TYR A 9 -16.23 13.13 -1.79
CA TYR A 9 -15.98 14.32 -0.99
C TYR A 9 -15.77 15.52 -1.94
N PRO A 10 -16.62 16.56 -1.91
CA PRO A 10 -16.27 17.79 -2.59
C PRO A 10 -14.95 18.32 -2.00
N ARG A 11 -14.03 18.80 -2.85
CA ARG A 11 -12.72 19.34 -2.40
C ARG A 11 -12.88 20.33 -1.25
N THR A 12 -13.95 21.12 -1.28
CA THR A 12 -14.31 22.11 -0.27
C THR A 12 -14.67 21.53 1.09
N ALA A 13 -14.94 20.23 1.21
CA ALA A 13 -15.21 19.55 2.47
C ALA A 13 -13.95 18.92 3.09
N ILE A 14 -12.86 18.74 2.34
CA ILE A 14 -11.62 18.21 2.88
C ILE A 14 -10.97 19.25 3.82
N ARG A 15 -10.71 18.86 5.06
CA ARG A 15 -9.95 19.64 6.06
C ARG A 15 -8.81 18.81 6.65
N PHE A 16 -8.26 17.87 5.86
CA PHE A 16 -6.99 17.26 6.21
C PHE A 16 -5.93 18.36 6.30
N GLU A 17 -4.99 18.25 7.23
CA GLU A 17 -3.89 19.20 7.42
C GLU A 17 -2.56 18.45 7.38
N PRO A 18 -1.49 19.04 6.80
CA PRO A 18 -0.16 18.42 6.78
C PRO A 18 0.34 18.00 8.15
N ASP A 19 0.04 18.77 9.19
CA ASP A 19 0.42 18.52 10.59
C ASP A 19 -0.17 17.23 11.16
N PHE A 20 -1.15 16.61 10.48
CA PHE A 20 -1.65 15.29 10.84
C PHE A 20 -0.71 14.16 10.39
N LEU A 21 0.31 14.47 9.58
CA LEU A 21 1.44 13.59 9.27
C LEU A 21 2.63 13.96 10.17
N ASP A 22 2.62 13.46 11.40
CA ASP A 22 3.66 13.73 12.39
C ASP A 22 4.82 12.74 12.21
N PHE A 23 5.98 13.23 11.80
CA PHE A 23 7.13 12.39 11.46
C PHE A 23 7.80 11.71 12.67
N GLU A 24 7.41 12.08 13.90
CA GLU A 24 7.85 11.44 15.13
C GLU A 24 6.79 10.48 15.70
N ARG A 25 5.52 10.88 15.63
CA ARG A 25 4.40 10.17 16.28
C ARG A 25 3.61 9.27 15.34
N GLY A 26 3.67 9.50 14.04
CA GLY A 26 2.90 8.79 13.01
C GLY A 26 1.74 9.61 12.45
N ILE A 27 0.77 8.93 11.86
CA ILE A 27 -0.38 9.54 11.20
C ILE A 27 -1.49 9.76 12.22
N ARG A 28 -1.86 11.02 12.47
CA ARG A 28 -2.96 11.39 13.37
C ARG A 28 -4.30 10.98 12.76
N VAL A 29 -5.07 10.24 13.54
CA VAL A 29 -6.41 9.76 13.16
C VAL A 29 -7.46 9.91 14.27
N GLY A 30 -7.02 10.08 15.53
CA GLY A 30 -7.89 10.34 16.68
C GLY A 30 -8.06 11.83 16.97
N ASN A 31 -9.13 12.18 17.68
CA ASN A 31 -9.50 13.57 17.99
C ASN A 31 -9.56 14.44 16.72
N LEU A 32 -10.16 13.89 15.68
CA LEU A 32 -10.37 14.50 14.36
C LEU A 32 -11.79 14.19 13.91
N GLU A 33 -12.42 15.17 13.28
CA GLU A 33 -13.69 15.00 12.58
C GLU A 33 -13.54 14.13 11.33
N ASP A 34 -14.64 13.58 10.84
CA ASP A 34 -14.61 12.67 9.68
C ASP A 34 -14.03 13.31 8.41
N HIS A 35 -14.21 14.62 8.25
CA HIS A 35 -13.73 15.41 7.12
C HIS A 35 -12.26 15.86 7.27
N GLN A 36 -11.65 15.59 8.44
CA GLN A 36 -10.23 15.75 8.73
C GLN A 36 -9.48 14.42 8.71
N ARG A 37 -10.19 13.29 8.94
CA ARG A 37 -9.56 11.98 9.12
C ARG A 37 -9.19 11.33 7.79
N ILE A 38 -7.89 11.17 7.54
CA ILE A 38 -7.37 10.60 6.29
C ILE A 38 -7.94 9.21 5.96
N THR A 39 -8.17 8.37 6.98
CA THR A 39 -8.75 7.04 6.80
C THR A 39 -10.17 7.10 6.23
N ARG A 40 -10.98 8.09 6.64
CA ARG A 40 -12.35 8.25 6.16
C ARG A 40 -12.37 8.84 4.76
N ILE A 41 -11.59 9.89 4.55
CA ILE A 41 -11.47 10.60 3.28
C ILE A 41 -11.02 9.63 2.17
N LEU A 42 -9.89 8.94 2.37
CA LEU A 42 -9.34 8.04 1.35
C LEU A 42 -10.20 6.81 1.15
N LYS A 43 -10.78 6.22 2.20
CA LYS A 43 -11.69 5.08 2.05
C LYS A 43 -12.85 5.41 1.12
N LEU A 44 -13.53 6.54 1.36
CA LEU A 44 -14.64 6.97 0.51
C LEU A 44 -14.17 7.25 -0.92
N ALA A 45 -13.05 7.94 -1.09
CA ALA A 45 -12.49 8.23 -2.41
C ALA A 45 -12.13 6.95 -3.21
N LEU A 46 -11.53 5.95 -2.55
CA LEU A 46 -11.24 4.64 -3.11
C LEU A 46 -12.52 3.88 -3.48
N GLU A 47 -13.51 3.86 -2.59
CA GLU A 47 -14.81 3.20 -2.82
C GLU A 47 -15.54 3.80 -4.02
N ALA A 48 -15.51 5.13 -4.17
CA ALA A 48 -16.07 5.78 -5.34
C ALA A 48 -15.28 5.52 -6.62
N ARG A 49 -13.94 5.60 -6.57
CA ARG A 49 -13.07 5.40 -7.75
C ARG A 49 -13.19 4.00 -8.32
N TYR A 50 -13.20 2.99 -7.46
CA TYR A 50 -13.15 1.58 -7.89
C TYR A 50 -14.52 0.88 -7.86
N ARG A 51 -15.57 1.57 -7.40
CA ARG A 51 -16.93 1.02 -7.21
C ARG A 51 -16.93 -0.30 -6.43
N GLU A 52 -16.07 -0.36 -5.44
CA GLU A 52 -15.71 -1.56 -4.69
C GLU A 52 -15.57 -1.19 -3.22
N GLY A 53 -16.04 -2.04 -2.31
CA GLY A 53 -15.92 -1.76 -0.88
C GLY A 53 -14.49 -1.92 -0.38
N PHE A 54 -14.05 -1.08 0.55
CA PHE A 54 -12.73 -1.20 1.19
C PHE A 54 -12.83 -1.48 2.69
N VAL A 55 -11.83 -2.17 3.23
CA VAL A 55 -11.60 -2.37 4.65
C VAL A 55 -10.36 -1.58 5.06
N THR A 56 -10.46 -0.79 6.13
CA THR A 56 -9.32 -0.08 6.71
C THR A 56 -8.63 -0.95 7.73
N GLU A 57 -7.32 -1.08 7.59
CA GLU A 57 -6.41 -1.82 8.48
C GLU A 57 -5.41 -0.86 9.11
N ARG A 58 -4.80 -1.28 10.21
CA ARG A 58 -3.86 -0.43 10.95
C ARG A 58 -2.80 -1.20 11.71
N TYR A 59 -1.67 -0.54 11.90
CA TYR A 59 -0.72 -0.81 12.97
C TYR A 59 -0.48 0.48 13.77
N GLY A 60 -0.57 0.37 15.09
CA GLY A 60 -0.60 1.50 16.02
C GLY A 60 -1.89 1.54 16.86
N ARG A 61 -1.92 2.41 17.89
CA ARG A 61 -3.04 2.55 18.82
C ARG A 61 -3.27 4.01 19.20
N GLY A 62 -4.50 4.32 19.61
CA GLY A 62 -4.86 5.66 20.06
C GLY A 62 -4.91 6.68 18.93
N VAL A 63 -4.38 7.88 19.22
CA VAL A 63 -4.50 9.08 18.38
C VAL A 63 -3.65 9.01 17.11
N TYR A 64 -2.48 8.37 17.17
CA TYR A 64 -1.53 8.26 16.06
C TYR A 64 -1.32 6.79 15.66
N TRP A 65 -1.42 6.51 14.36
CA TRP A 65 -1.14 5.18 13.80
C TRP A 65 0.11 5.24 12.94
N GLN A 66 0.92 4.18 13.00
CA GLN A 66 2.19 4.13 12.27
C GLN A 66 1.97 3.73 10.82
N TRP A 67 1.00 2.85 10.58
CA TRP A 67 0.70 2.30 9.27
C TRP A 67 -0.80 2.13 9.10
N ILE A 68 -1.31 2.45 7.91
CA ILE A 68 -2.72 2.37 7.51
C ILE A 68 -2.79 1.56 6.21
N GLY A 69 -3.71 0.61 6.14
CA GLY A 69 -3.98 -0.17 4.93
C GLY A 69 -5.42 0.00 4.43
N PHE A 70 -5.61 -0.07 3.12
CA PHE A 70 -6.94 -0.17 2.49
C PHE A 70 -7.00 -1.42 1.62
N VAL A 71 -7.83 -2.38 2.02
CA VAL A 71 -7.98 -3.68 1.37
C VAL A 71 -9.31 -3.76 0.62
N SER A 72 -9.27 -4.15 -0.65
CA SER A 72 -10.49 -4.47 -1.41
C SER A 72 -11.25 -5.62 -0.76
N ARG A 73 -12.56 -5.43 -0.52
CA ARG A 73 -13.43 -6.45 0.07
C ARG A 73 -13.53 -7.67 -0.83
N SER A 74 -13.73 -7.49 -2.13
CA SER A 74 -13.84 -8.56 -3.12
C SER A 74 -12.56 -9.39 -3.18
N ASN A 75 -11.38 -8.75 -3.23
CA ASN A 75 -10.11 -9.48 -3.22
C ASN A 75 -9.89 -10.25 -1.91
N ARG A 76 -10.32 -9.70 -0.77
CA ARG A 76 -10.25 -10.38 0.52
C ARG A 76 -11.24 -11.54 0.62
N SER A 77 -12.47 -11.36 0.18
CA SER A 77 -13.53 -12.37 0.22
C SER A 77 -13.28 -13.53 -0.74
N ALA A 78 -12.52 -13.31 -1.81
CA ALA A 78 -12.12 -14.37 -2.74
C ALA A 78 -11.09 -15.37 -2.16
N LYS A 79 -10.61 -15.15 -0.92
CA LYS A 79 -9.61 -15.99 -0.24
C LYS A 79 -10.27 -16.91 0.79
N PRO A 80 -10.63 -18.15 0.44
CA PRO A 80 -11.40 -19.03 1.32
C PRO A 80 -10.66 -19.40 2.62
N VAL A 81 -9.32 -19.41 2.61
CA VAL A 81 -8.49 -19.78 3.76
C VAL A 81 -8.12 -18.54 4.59
N SER A 82 -7.74 -17.44 3.93
CA SER A 82 -7.14 -16.28 4.61
C SER A 82 -8.02 -15.03 4.70
N SER A 83 -9.27 -15.04 4.22
CA SER A 83 -10.20 -13.90 4.34
C SER A 83 -10.41 -13.37 5.76
N LYS A 84 -10.15 -14.18 6.79
CA LYS A 84 -10.26 -13.78 8.21
C LYS A 84 -9.06 -12.98 8.71
N VAL A 85 -7.92 -13.00 8.02
CA VAL A 85 -6.72 -12.23 8.36
C VAL A 85 -6.48 -11.11 7.36
N SER A 86 -5.94 -10.01 7.87
CA SER A 86 -5.62 -8.79 7.10
C SER A 86 -4.40 -8.94 6.19
N PHE A 87 -3.42 -9.71 6.65
CA PHE A 87 -2.08 -9.74 6.05
C PHE A 87 -1.99 -10.54 4.74
N GLY A 88 -3.02 -11.33 4.40
CA GLY A 88 -3.03 -12.14 3.18
C GLY A 88 -3.33 -11.41 1.88
N CYS A 89 -3.65 -10.11 1.93
CA CYS A 89 -4.09 -9.34 0.78
C CYS A 89 -3.09 -8.24 0.38
N SER A 90 -2.97 -7.99 -0.92
CA SER A 90 -2.46 -6.74 -1.45
C SER A 90 -3.35 -5.58 -1.02
N LYS A 91 -2.74 -4.44 -0.73
CA LYS A 91 -3.41 -3.30 -0.13
C LYS A 91 -2.74 -1.99 -0.48
N PHE A 92 -3.53 -0.94 -0.64
CA PHE A 92 -2.96 0.41 -0.57
C PHE A 92 -2.50 0.69 0.85
N PHE A 93 -1.44 1.47 1.02
CA PHE A 93 -0.96 1.82 2.34
C PHE A 93 -0.45 3.24 2.47
N LEU A 94 -0.49 3.73 3.71
CA LEU A 94 0.20 4.92 4.18
C LEU A 94 1.06 4.53 5.39
N THR A 95 2.25 5.09 5.52
CA THR A 95 3.07 4.94 6.73
C THR A 95 4.01 6.11 6.89
N ILE A 96 4.44 6.35 8.13
CA ILE A 96 5.62 7.16 8.41
C ILE A 96 6.72 6.19 8.84
N ASP A 97 7.82 6.15 8.09
CA ASP A 97 8.92 5.20 8.30
C ASP A 97 10.21 5.77 7.71
N GLY A 98 11.32 5.62 8.44
CA GLY A 98 12.63 6.13 8.02
C GLY A 98 12.67 7.65 7.77
N GLY A 99 11.86 8.43 8.50
CA GLY A 99 11.74 9.88 8.32
C GLY A 99 11.00 10.31 7.04
N LEU A 100 10.28 9.40 6.41
CA LEU A 100 9.50 9.65 5.20
C LEU A 100 8.03 9.31 5.42
N PHE A 101 7.15 10.10 4.81
CA PHE A 101 5.79 9.67 4.56
C PHE A 101 5.78 8.84 3.28
N LYS A 102 5.39 7.57 3.37
CA LYS A 102 5.32 6.65 2.23
C LYS A 102 3.85 6.37 1.91
N CYS A 103 3.51 6.46 0.63
CA CYS A 103 2.19 6.15 0.10
C CYS A 103 2.33 5.23 -1.12
N GLY A 104 1.53 4.16 -1.22
CA GLY A 104 1.62 3.21 -2.33
C GLY A 104 0.84 1.93 -2.10
N PHE A 105 1.39 0.78 -2.51
CA PHE A 105 0.81 -0.54 -2.20
C PHE A 105 1.82 -1.48 -1.53
N SER A 106 1.29 -2.42 -0.74
CA SER A 106 2.03 -3.44 0.00
C SER A 106 1.46 -4.83 -0.27
N VAL A 107 2.33 -5.82 -0.33
CA VAL A 107 2.01 -7.25 -0.27
C VAL A 107 2.86 -7.87 0.82
N GLU A 108 2.24 -8.61 1.74
CA GLU A 108 2.88 -9.16 2.92
C GLU A 108 3.01 -10.67 2.82
N ARG A 109 4.12 -11.21 3.35
CA ARG A 109 4.33 -12.64 3.58
C ARG A 109 4.22 -12.93 5.06
N GLY A 110 3.30 -13.81 5.42
CA GLY A 110 3.25 -14.42 6.75
C GLY A 110 4.49 -15.30 6.97
N MET A 111 4.72 -15.74 8.21
CA MET A 111 5.83 -16.63 8.50
C MET A 111 5.61 -17.99 7.84
N ILE A 112 6.66 -18.59 7.29
CA ILE A 112 6.62 -19.98 6.82
C ILE A 112 6.77 -20.92 8.03
N ARG A 113 7.62 -20.53 8.98
CA ARG A 113 7.86 -21.22 10.26
C ARG A 113 7.42 -20.34 11.43
N PRO A 114 6.10 -20.17 11.66
CA PRO A 114 5.62 -19.37 12.78
C PRO A 114 5.93 -20.03 14.13
N PRO A 115 6.01 -19.26 15.23
CA PRO A 115 6.03 -19.81 16.58
C PRO A 115 4.81 -20.72 16.82
N ALA A 116 5.01 -21.82 17.57
CA ALA A 116 3.98 -22.84 17.80
C ALA A 116 2.65 -22.26 18.36
N GLY A 117 2.74 -21.19 19.17
CA GLY A 117 1.58 -20.54 19.79
C GLY A 117 0.79 -19.58 18.88
N ASN A 118 1.23 -19.30 17.66
CA ASN A 118 0.55 -18.37 16.76
C ASN A 118 0.59 -18.86 15.31
N LEU A 119 -0.22 -19.87 14.99
CA LEU A 119 -0.30 -20.42 13.63
C LEU A 119 -1.05 -19.52 12.64
N GLN A 120 -1.80 -18.51 13.11
CA GLN A 120 -2.60 -17.64 12.25
C GLN A 120 -1.75 -16.72 11.36
N ILE A 121 -0.49 -16.49 11.74
CA ILE A 121 0.47 -15.72 10.93
C ILE A 121 1.21 -16.58 9.90
N ARG A 122 0.87 -17.88 9.79
CA ARG A 122 1.44 -18.75 8.77
C ARG A 122 1.03 -18.26 7.38
N LEU A 123 1.98 -18.21 6.45
CA LEU A 123 1.68 -17.94 5.05
C LEU A 123 0.64 -18.95 4.53
N GLY A 124 -0.53 -18.45 4.13
CA GLY A 124 -1.59 -19.27 3.57
C GLY A 124 -1.41 -19.51 2.07
N PRO A 125 -2.04 -20.55 1.51
CA PRO A 125 -1.91 -20.90 0.09
C PRO A 125 -2.61 -19.91 -0.86
N ASP A 126 -3.58 -19.14 -0.37
CA ASP A 126 -4.38 -18.18 -1.14
C ASP A 126 -3.95 -16.72 -0.92
N TRP A 127 -2.79 -16.50 -0.30
CA TRP A 127 -2.27 -15.15 -0.09
C TRP A 127 -1.79 -14.55 -1.40
N ASP A 128 -2.01 -13.24 -1.58
CA ASP A 128 -1.59 -12.49 -2.77
C ASP A 128 -0.06 -12.51 -2.96
N TRP A 129 0.69 -12.86 -1.91
CA TRP A 129 2.13 -13.11 -1.98
C TRP A 129 2.53 -14.10 -3.08
N HIS A 130 1.79 -15.19 -3.25
CA HIS A 130 2.12 -16.20 -4.27
C HIS A 130 1.91 -15.65 -5.68
N ARG A 131 0.90 -14.80 -5.85
CA ARG A 131 0.60 -14.13 -7.13
C ARG A 131 1.65 -13.06 -7.44
N LEU A 132 2.12 -12.33 -6.43
CA LEU A 132 3.28 -11.45 -6.55
C LEU A 132 4.49 -12.21 -7.09
N LEU A 133 4.89 -13.32 -6.46
CA LEU A 133 6.06 -14.09 -6.90
C LEU A 133 5.89 -14.58 -8.35
N ALA A 134 4.70 -15.08 -8.71
CA ALA A 134 4.39 -15.51 -10.06
C ALA A 134 4.42 -14.38 -11.10
N ALA A 135 4.19 -13.12 -10.69
CA ALA A 135 4.21 -11.97 -11.58
C ALA A 135 5.63 -11.42 -11.82
N LEU A 136 6.62 -11.79 -11.00
CA LEU A 136 8.01 -11.32 -11.09
C LEU A 136 8.79 -12.07 -12.17
N VAL A 137 8.41 -11.87 -13.43
CA VAL A 137 9.01 -12.50 -14.60
C VAL A 137 9.73 -11.45 -15.45
N PRO A 138 10.97 -11.70 -15.91
CA PRO A 138 11.67 -10.83 -16.85
C PRO A 138 10.86 -10.60 -18.15
N GLY A 139 10.81 -9.36 -18.62
CA GLY A 139 10.01 -8.92 -19.77
C GLY A 139 8.49 -8.87 -19.49
N GLY A 140 8.05 -9.24 -18.29
CA GLY A 140 6.64 -9.33 -17.93
C GLY A 140 5.99 -7.98 -17.65
N GLU A 141 4.67 -8.02 -17.47
CA GLU A 141 3.87 -6.82 -17.20
C GLU A 141 4.27 -6.14 -15.89
N MET A 142 4.55 -6.92 -14.83
CA MET A 142 5.02 -6.38 -13.55
C MET A 142 6.30 -5.56 -13.74
N GLU A 143 7.27 -6.11 -14.47
CA GLU A 143 8.52 -5.41 -14.74
C GLU A 143 8.29 -4.08 -15.45
N ARG A 144 7.46 -4.08 -16.51
CA ARG A 144 7.12 -2.86 -17.25
C ARG A 144 6.55 -1.77 -16.35
N ARG A 145 5.61 -2.14 -15.46
CA ARG A 145 4.97 -1.20 -14.53
C ARG A 145 5.97 -0.68 -13.49
N LEU A 146 6.68 -1.57 -12.81
CA LEU A 146 7.62 -1.17 -11.76
C LEU A 146 8.80 -0.37 -12.31
N ARG A 147 9.33 -0.74 -13.48
CA ARG A 147 10.42 -0.01 -14.14
C ARG A 147 10.00 1.43 -14.47
N ARG A 148 8.77 1.63 -14.97
CA ARG A 148 8.21 2.96 -15.24
C ARG A 148 8.14 3.78 -13.95
N LEU A 149 7.49 3.24 -12.92
CA LEU A 149 7.33 3.87 -11.61
C LEU A 149 8.68 4.29 -11.01
N VAL A 150 9.65 3.37 -10.95
CA VAL A 150 10.94 3.60 -10.30
C VAL A 150 11.87 4.50 -11.11
N ARG A 151 11.97 4.29 -12.43
CA ARG A 151 12.93 5.03 -13.26
C ARG A 151 12.45 6.41 -13.68
N ARG A 152 11.13 6.63 -13.79
CA ARG A 152 10.58 7.86 -14.37
C ARG A 152 9.77 8.69 -13.39
N GLU A 153 9.15 8.05 -12.40
CA GLU A 153 8.13 8.69 -11.54
C GLU A 153 8.57 8.78 -10.07
N GLY A 154 9.81 8.42 -9.75
CA GLY A 154 10.40 8.64 -8.42
C GLY A 154 9.98 7.62 -7.35
N PHE A 155 9.27 6.56 -7.72
CA PHE A 155 8.88 5.51 -6.78
C PHE A 155 10.08 4.69 -6.28
N ARG A 156 9.90 4.06 -5.13
CA ARG A 156 10.84 3.11 -4.52
C ARG A 156 10.17 1.78 -4.25
N ILE A 157 10.99 0.75 -4.08
CA ILE A 157 10.57 -0.60 -3.73
C ILE A 157 11.28 -1.00 -2.44
N ASP A 158 10.55 -1.37 -1.40
CA ASP A 158 11.12 -2.08 -0.25
C ASP A 158 10.75 -3.57 -0.38
N ALA A 159 11.72 -4.47 -0.26
CA ALA A 159 11.53 -5.91 -0.44
C ALA A 159 12.34 -6.75 0.56
N GLY A 160 11.77 -7.87 1.00
CA GLY A 160 12.44 -8.85 1.89
C GLY A 160 11.85 -8.87 3.30
N SER A 161 12.61 -9.35 4.28
CA SER A 161 12.18 -9.35 5.69
C SER A 161 11.94 -7.92 6.19
N TRP A 162 11.00 -7.71 7.13
CA TRP A 162 10.64 -6.35 7.54
C TRP A 162 11.77 -5.54 8.18
N GLU A 163 12.63 -6.20 8.94
CA GLU A 163 13.73 -5.57 9.65
C GLU A 163 14.92 -5.29 8.69
N PRO A 164 15.53 -6.29 8.03
CA PRO A 164 16.60 -6.07 7.06
C PRO A 164 16.07 -5.88 5.63
N ARG A 165 15.04 -5.05 5.43
CA ARG A 165 14.44 -4.87 4.10
C ARG A 165 15.42 -4.19 3.14
N THR A 166 15.46 -4.65 1.90
CA THR A 166 16.24 -4.03 0.83
C THR A 166 15.41 -2.96 0.14
N THR A 167 15.94 -1.74 0.05
CA THR A 167 15.31 -0.64 -0.70
C THR A 167 15.96 -0.49 -2.08
N PHE A 168 15.15 -0.56 -3.12
CA PHE A 168 15.51 -0.21 -4.50
C PHE A 168 14.85 1.12 -4.88
N GLY A 169 15.53 1.96 -5.67
CA GLY A 169 14.99 3.27 -6.05
C GLY A 169 16.02 4.23 -6.61
N ARG A 170 15.69 5.53 -6.64
CA ARG A 170 16.56 6.62 -7.13
C ARG A 170 16.99 6.46 -8.61
N GLY A 171 16.09 5.93 -9.45
CA GLY A 171 16.36 5.66 -10.86
C GLY A 171 16.98 4.29 -11.13
N GLU A 172 17.41 3.57 -10.09
CA GLU A 172 17.97 2.23 -10.20
C GLU A 172 16.87 1.18 -9.95
N PHE A 173 16.34 0.67 -11.05
CA PHE A 173 15.37 -0.42 -11.01
C PHE A 173 16.12 -1.78 -11.02
N PRO A 174 15.82 -2.68 -10.05
CA PRO A 174 16.46 -3.99 -9.98
C PRO A 174 15.97 -4.89 -11.12
N ASP A 175 16.80 -5.85 -11.52
CA ASP A 175 16.34 -6.97 -12.34
C ASP A 175 15.29 -7.82 -11.58
N MET A 176 14.35 -8.43 -12.32
CA MET A 176 13.28 -9.24 -11.74
C MET A 176 13.78 -10.51 -11.04
N GLY A 177 14.87 -11.12 -11.52
CA GLY A 177 15.48 -12.26 -10.84
C GLY A 177 16.11 -11.88 -9.50
N LEU A 178 16.67 -10.67 -9.37
CA LEU A 178 17.12 -10.16 -8.08
C LEU A 178 15.94 -9.96 -7.13
N LEU A 179 14.88 -9.27 -7.59
CA LEU A 179 13.71 -9.00 -6.77
C LEU A 179 13.01 -10.28 -6.31
N HIS A 180 12.84 -11.26 -7.21
CA HIS A 180 12.27 -12.56 -6.87
C HIS A 180 13.11 -13.26 -5.80
N ARG A 181 14.44 -13.34 -5.97
CA ARG A 181 15.34 -13.95 -4.97
C ARG A 181 15.24 -13.25 -3.61
N THR A 182 15.29 -11.92 -3.58
CA THR A 182 15.15 -11.14 -2.34
C THR A 182 13.88 -11.49 -1.56
N LEU A 183 12.77 -11.72 -2.25
CA LEU A 183 11.50 -12.08 -1.61
C LEU A 183 11.46 -13.56 -1.18
N THR A 184 12.00 -14.48 -1.98
CA THR A 184 11.99 -15.93 -1.66
C THR A 184 13.00 -16.32 -0.58
N GLU A 185 14.12 -15.61 -0.49
CA GLU A 185 15.19 -15.87 0.48
C GLU A 185 14.97 -15.13 1.82
N ALA A 186 13.91 -14.34 1.93
CA ALA A 186 13.53 -13.69 3.18
C ALA A 186 13.33 -14.74 4.29
N ASP A 187 13.80 -14.43 5.50
CA ASP A 187 13.84 -15.38 6.61
C ASP A 187 12.46 -16.02 6.86
N PRO A 188 12.31 -17.36 6.72
CA PRO A 188 11.03 -18.05 6.86
C PRO A 188 10.41 -17.92 8.25
N SER A 189 11.21 -17.59 9.28
CA SER A 189 10.74 -17.37 10.65
C SER A 189 10.36 -15.91 10.94
N SER A 190 10.52 -15.03 9.95
CA SER A 190 10.21 -13.60 10.05
C SER A 190 9.08 -13.21 9.08
N TRP A 191 8.47 -12.06 9.31
CA TRP A 191 7.60 -11.43 8.32
C TRP A 191 8.43 -10.90 7.15
N ALA A 192 7.87 -10.96 5.94
CA ALA A 192 8.44 -10.30 4.78
C ALA A 192 7.40 -9.42 4.09
N GLY A 193 7.86 -8.50 3.27
CA GLY A 193 7.02 -7.56 2.56
C GLY A 193 7.60 -7.18 1.22
N PHE A 194 6.71 -6.71 0.36
CA PHE A 194 7.00 -6.03 -0.88
C PHE A 194 6.15 -4.77 -0.92
N GLN A 195 6.80 -3.60 -0.92
CA GLN A 195 6.13 -2.31 -0.98
C GLN A 195 6.62 -1.54 -2.19
N VAL A 196 5.70 -0.94 -2.93
CA VAL A 196 6.02 0.05 -3.96
C VAL A 196 5.38 1.36 -3.52
N TYR A 197 6.18 2.41 -3.37
CA TYR A 197 5.72 3.64 -2.76
C TYR A 197 6.40 4.88 -3.34
N TYR A 198 5.68 5.99 -3.28
CA TYR A 198 6.24 7.32 -3.47
C TYR A 198 6.70 7.86 -2.10
N PRO A 199 7.99 8.22 -1.95
CA PRO A 199 8.51 8.82 -0.73
C PRO A 199 8.27 10.34 -0.70
N MET A 200 7.67 10.86 0.37
CA MET A 200 7.57 12.30 0.61
C MET A 200 8.36 12.69 1.86
N SER A 201 9.22 13.69 1.72
CA SER A 201 9.99 14.27 2.82
C SER A 201 9.11 15.17 3.71
N PRO A 202 9.55 15.45 4.96
CA PRO A 202 8.87 16.42 5.83
C PRO A 202 8.68 17.79 5.17
N LYS A 203 9.68 18.24 4.38
CA LYS A 203 9.62 19.51 3.67
C LYS A 203 8.54 19.52 2.58
N GLU A 204 8.42 18.44 1.81
CA GLU A 204 7.38 18.32 0.78
C GLU A 204 5.98 18.28 1.42
N VAL A 205 5.83 17.54 2.53
CA VAL A 205 4.57 17.46 3.26
C VAL A 205 4.17 18.83 3.82
N ALA A 206 5.08 19.50 4.54
CA ALA A 206 4.81 20.81 5.14
C ALA A 206 4.58 21.91 4.10
N GLY A 207 5.14 21.77 2.89
CA GLY A 207 4.95 22.70 1.78
C GLY A 207 3.64 22.50 0.99
N SER A 208 2.87 21.46 1.29
CA SER A 208 1.63 21.11 0.58
C SER A 208 0.40 21.55 1.38
N SER A 209 -0.72 21.88 0.71
CA SER A 209 -2.00 21.92 1.43
C SER A 209 -2.48 20.50 1.73
N GLY A 210 -3.35 20.33 2.72
CA GLY A 210 -3.90 19.00 2.99
C GLY A 210 -4.79 18.45 1.86
N ILE A 211 -5.37 19.33 1.02
CA ILE A 211 -6.07 18.89 -0.19
C ILE A 211 -5.05 18.33 -1.20
N ASP A 212 -3.94 19.02 -1.43
CA ASP A 212 -2.89 18.55 -2.35
C ASP A 212 -2.33 17.20 -1.90
N LEU A 213 -2.16 17.00 -0.59
CA LEU A 213 -1.74 15.71 -0.03
C LEU A 213 -2.75 14.59 -0.31
N VAL A 214 -4.04 14.83 -0.08
CA VAL A 214 -5.09 13.83 -0.37
C VAL A 214 -5.13 13.48 -1.86
N GLU A 215 -5.00 14.48 -2.73
CA GLU A 215 -4.99 14.26 -4.18
C GLU A 215 -3.74 13.53 -4.65
N ALA A 216 -2.57 13.88 -4.10
CA ALA A 216 -1.33 13.17 -4.35
C ALA A 216 -1.46 11.69 -3.93
N MET A 217 -2.02 11.40 -2.74
CA MET A 217 -2.25 10.02 -2.31
C MET A 217 -3.17 9.25 -3.27
N MET A 218 -4.27 9.86 -3.71
CA MET A 218 -5.18 9.22 -4.68
C MET A 218 -4.55 9.02 -6.06
N ALA A 219 -3.73 9.96 -6.52
CA ALA A 219 -2.97 9.84 -7.76
C ALA A 219 -1.95 8.70 -7.66
N ILE A 220 -1.19 8.64 -6.57
CA ILE A 220 -0.23 7.56 -6.27
C ILE A 220 -0.93 6.20 -6.26
N PHE A 221 -2.09 6.09 -5.60
CA PHE A 221 -2.89 4.86 -5.64
C PHE A 221 -3.31 4.50 -7.07
N GLY A 222 -3.71 5.48 -7.88
CA GLY A 222 -3.99 5.28 -9.30
C GLY A 222 -2.79 4.69 -10.06
N GLU A 223 -1.59 5.24 -9.86
CA GLU A 223 -0.38 4.81 -10.56
C GLU A 223 0.08 3.40 -10.18
N VAL A 224 -0.07 3.02 -8.90
CA VAL A 224 0.35 1.69 -8.45
C VAL A 224 -0.69 0.60 -8.68
N THR A 225 -1.95 0.95 -8.94
CA THR A 225 -3.04 -0.03 -9.10
C THR A 225 -2.77 -1.07 -10.20
N PRO A 226 -2.27 -0.71 -11.40
CA PRO A 226 -1.94 -1.70 -12.41
C PRO A 226 -0.95 -2.77 -11.94
N ALA A 227 0.07 -2.39 -11.16
CA ALA A 227 1.02 -3.34 -10.58
C ALA A 227 0.38 -4.15 -9.45
N MET A 228 -0.38 -3.49 -8.56
CA MET A 228 -1.10 -4.16 -7.47
C MET A 228 -2.08 -5.22 -7.99
N ASN A 229 -2.81 -4.94 -9.07
CA ASN A 229 -3.78 -5.86 -9.68
C ASN A 229 -3.14 -7.18 -10.13
N LEU A 230 -1.86 -7.20 -10.50
CA LEU A 230 -1.14 -8.43 -10.86
C LEU A 230 -0.93 -9.35 -9.65
N CYS A 231 -0.97 -8.80 -8.44
CA CYS A 231 -0.85 -9.55 -7.20
C CYS A 231 -2.21 -10.03 -6.67
N MET A 232 -3.33 -9.50 -7.16
CA MET A 232 -4.65 -9.73 -6.57
C MET A 232 -5.35 -10.96 -7.17
N GLN A 233 -6.16 -11.63 -6.36
CA GLN A 233 -7.10 -12.65 -6.80
C GLN A 233 -8.25 -12.03 -7.61
N VAL A 234 -8.77 -10.89 -7.13
CA VAL A 234 -9.80 -10.11 -7.82
C VAL A 234 -9.24 -8.71 -8.08
N PRO A 235 -8.93 -8.34 -9.33
CA PRO A 235 -8.35 -7.04 -9.63
C PRO A 235 -9.38 -5.91 -9.45
N LEU A 236 -8.91 -4.72 -9.09
CA LEU A 236 -9.71 -3.51 -9.12
C LEU A 236 -10.00 -3.10 -10.57
N ALA A 237 -11.25 -2.77 -10.85
CA ALA A 237 -11.64 -2.23 -12.14
C ALA A 237 -11.03 -0.83 -12.31
N LEU A 238 -10.10 -0.69 -13.25
CA LEU A 238 -9.64 0.62 -13.70
C LEU A 238 -10.72 1.18 -14.62
N GLU A 239 -11.23 2.38 -14.32
CA GLU A 239 -12.01 3.10 -15.34
C GLU A 239 -11.09 3.38 -16.54
N ALA A 240 -11.63 3.13 -17.74
CA ALA A 240 -11.00 3.45 -19.03
C ALA A 240 -11.11 4.95 -19.32
#